data_AF-A0A1S6FL06-F1
#
_entry.id   AF-A0A1S6FL06-F1
#
_cell.length_a   1.000
_cell.length_b   1.000
_cell.length_c   1.000
_cell.angle_alpha   90.00
_cell.angle_beta   90.00
_cell.angle_gamma   90.00
#
_symmetry.space_group_name_H-M   'P 1'
#
loop_
_entity.id
_entity.type
_entity.pdbx_description
1 polymer ?
#
loop_
_entity_poly.entity_id
_entity_poly.type
_entity_poly.pdbx_seq_one_letter_code
_entity_poly.pdbx_strand_id
1 'polypeptide(L)'
;MRHPALLAAALLVAGFAAVPACAQHAADAFIAAWDGNCDGGISKDEYVGEYAARLDKQLAASSRTEEARREERTRQIRQTHVRFGVLDTDKDGVITAADAAHHKAH
;
A
#
# COMPACT_ATOMS: atom_id res chain seq x y z
N MET A 1 34.69 55.63 17.54
CA MET A 1 34.22 56.15 16.24
C MET A 1 33.60 54.99 15.48
N ARG A 2 32.33 55.12 15.11
CA ARG A 2 31.61 54.22 14.17
C ARG A 2 32.21 54.42 12.77
N HIS A 3 32.20 53.42 11.90
CA HIS A 3 31.32 53.35 10.72
C HIS A 3 31.34 51.94 10.10
N PRO A 4 30.24 51.52 9.44
CA PRO A 4 29.92 50.15 9.08
C PRO A 4 30.02 49.87 7.56
N ALA A 5 30.17 48.60 7.17
CA ALA A 5 29.89 48.09 5.83
C ALA A 5 29.44 46.63 6.00
N LEU A 6 28.13 46.36 6.02
CA LEU A 6 27.27 46.02 4.88
C LEU A 6 27.60 44.68 4.20
N LEU A 7 26.56 43.83 4.23
CA LEU A 7 26.17 42.85 3.20
C LEU A 7 26.96 41.54 3.10
N ALA A 8 26.32 40.46 3.56
CA ALA A 8 25.90 39.38 2.64
C ALA A 8 24.82 38.53 3.31
N ALA A 9 23.64 38.55 2.72
CA ALA A 9 22.58 37.60 2.99
C ALA A 9 23.06 36.18 2.62
N ALA A 10 22.86 35.22 3.51
CA ALA A 10 22.73 33.82 3.14
C ALA A 10 21.45 33.29 3.77
N LEU A 11 20.35 33.62 3.09
CA LEU A 11 19.07 32.95 3.26
C LEU A 11 19.25 31.51 2.77
N LEU A 12 19.58 30.57 3.65
CA LEU A 12 19.62 29.16 3.29
C LEU A 12 18.20 28.61 3.37
N VAL A 13 17.44 28.91 2.31
CA VAL A 13 16.22 28.19 1.98
C VAL A 13 16.63 26.81 1.49
N ALA A 14 16.22 25.78 2.21
CA ALA A 14 15.40 24.69 1.68
C ALA A 14 15.48 23.52 2.66
N GLY A 15 14.63 23.56 3.67
CA GLY A 15 14.13 22.31 4.21
C GLY A 15 13.34 21.63 3.09
N PHE A 16 13.96 20.68 2.40
CA PHE A 16 13.20 19.60 1.80
C PHE A 16 12.69 18.76 2.97
N ALA A 17 11.56 19.18 3.54
CA ALA A 17 10.69 18.21 4.16
C ALA A 17 10.42 17.18 3.06
N ALA A 18 10.92 15.96 3.24
CA ALA A 18 10.55 14.84 2.41
C ALA A 18 9.01 14.81 2.40
N VAL A 19 8.42 15.22 1.28
CA VAL A 19 7.00 15.01 1.04
C VAL A 19 6.81 13.50 1.22
N PRO A 20 5.89 13.02 2.08
CA PRO A 20 5.67 11.59 2.18
C PRO A 20 5.29 11.10 0.78
N ALA A 21 6.07 10.17 0.22
CA ALA A 21 5.89 9.63 -1.14
C ALA A 21 4.43 9.15 -1.38
N CYS A 22 3.74 8.81 -0.31
CA CYS A 22 2.34 8.36 -0.25
C CYS A 22 1.32 9.36 -0.78
N ALA A 23 1.61 10.68 -0.77
CA ALA A 23 0.63 11.69 -1.18
C ALA A 23 0.58 11.92 -2.71
N GLN A 24 1.54 11.39 -3.48
CA GLN A 24 1.73 11.74 -4.89
C GLN A 24 1.19 10.67 -5.86
N HIS A 25 1.02 9.43 -5.39
CA HIS A 25 0.72 8.29 -6.25
C HIS A 25 -0.65 7.66 -6.01
N ALA A 26 -1.27 7.88 -4.84
CA ALA A 26 -2.59 7.34 -4.54
C ALA A 26 -3.71 8.26 -5.08
N ALA A 27 -3.93 8.24 -6.39
CA ALA A 27 -5.04 8.98 -7.01
C ALA A 27 -6.43 8.36 -6.69
N ASP A 28 -6.46 7.08 -6.30
CA ASP A 28 -7.69 6.35 -5.94
C ASP A 28 -7.64 5.90 -4.46
N ALA A 29 -8.73 6.13 -3.72
CA ALA A 29 -8.86 5.76 -2.32
C ALA A 29 -8.75 4.25 -2.07
N PHE A 30 -9.02 3.42 -3.08
CA PHE A 30 -8.79 1.98 -3.04
C PHE A 30 -7.30 1.65 -2.92
N ILE A 31 -6.48 2.28 -3.76
CA ILE A 31 -5.02 2.09 -3.76
C ILE A 31 -4.42 2.63 -2.46
N ALA A 32 -4.81 3.86 -2.06
CA ALA A 32 -4.30 4.52 -0.86
C ALA A 32 -4.43 3.69 0.43
N ALA A 33 -5.46 2.84 0.51
CA ALA A 33 -5.73 2.05 1.71
C ALA A 33 -4.83 0.80 1.81
N TRP A 34 -4.19 0.37 0.72
CA TRP A 34 -3.50 -0.92 0.60
C TRP A 34 -2.05 -0.77 0.09
N ASP A 35 -1.71 0.38 -0.51
CA ASP A 35 -0.37 0.79 -0.92
C ASP A 35 0.47 1.15 0.32
N GLY A 36 1.15 0.15 0.89
CA GLY A 36 1.89 0.28 2.14
C GLY A 36 3.29 0.87 1.94
N ASN A 37 3.87 0.67 0.76
CA ASN A 37 5.19 1.19 0.39
C ASN A 37 5.14 2.54 -0.36
N CYS A 38 3.94 2.99 -0.73
CA CYS A 38 3.65 4.26 -1.39
C CYS A 38 4.18 4.39 -2.82
N ASP A 39 4.21 3.28 -3.56
CA ASP A 39 4.70 3.21 -4.93
C ASP A 39 3.62 3.46 -6.01
N GLY A 40 2.36 3.65 -5.59
CA GLY A 40 1.24 3.98 -6.48
C GLY A 40 0.44 2.78 -6.97
N GLY A 41 0.76 1.58 -6.51
CA GLY A 41 0.00 0.37 -6.78
C GLY A 41 -0.17 -0.49 -5.55
N ILE A 42 -0.78 -1.66 -5.73
CA ILE A 42 -0.83 -2.69 -4.70
C ILE A 42 -0.12 -3.91 -5.27
N SER A 43 1.06 -4.20 -4.75
CA SER A 43 1.77 -5.42 -5.10
C SER A 43 1.05 -6.66 -4.56
N LYS A 44 1.36 -7.82 -5.14
CA LYS A 44 0.83 -9.10 -4.66
C LYS A 44 1.14 -9.35 -3.17
N ASP A 45 2.33 -8.97 -2.73
CA ASP A 45 2.77 -9.20 -1.35
C ASP A 45 2.03 -8.29 -0.37
N GLU A 46 1.76 -7.03 -0.74
CA GLU A 46 0.90 -6.13 0.04
C GLU A 46 -0.53 -6.66 0.11
N TYR A 47 -1.10 -7.05 -1.04
CA TYR A 47 -2.46 -7.57 -1.12
C TYR A 47 -2.66 -8.84 -0.28
N VAL A 48 -1.75 -9.81 -0.41
CA VAL A 48 -1.81 -11.09 0.31
C VAL A 48 -1.44 -10.90 1.77
N GLY A 49 -0.44 -10.07 2.07
CA GLY A 49 0.05 -9.77 3.41
C GLY A 49 -1.02 -9.15 4.30
N GLU A 50 -1.69 -8.09 3.82
CA GLU A 50 -2.78 -7.45 4.56
C GLU A 50 -3.95 -8.41 4.82
N TYR A 51 -4.35 -9.17 3.79
CA TYR A 51 -5.40 -10.17 3.97
C TYR A 51 -5.00 -11.27 4.96
N ALA A 52 -3.75 -11.76 4.88
CA ALA A 52 -3.22 -12.75 5.81
C ALA A 52 -3.22 -12.23 7.24
N ALA A 53 -2.77 -10.99 7.46
CA ALA A 53 -2.74 -10.38 8.78
C ALA A 53 -4.15 -10.27 9.40
N ARG A 54 -5.14 -9.86 8.60
CA ARG A 54 -6.54 -9.81 9.05
C ARG A 54 -7.10 -11.21 9.31
N LEU A 55 -6.82 -12.18 8.44
CA LEU A 55 -7.26 -13.56 8.59
C LEU A 55 -6.66 -14.20 9.84
N ASP A 56 -5.38 -13.96 10.12
CA ASP A 56 -4.70 -14.48 11.30
C ASP A 56 -5.33 -13.96 12.59
N LYS A 57 -5.73 -12.68 12.64
CA LYS A 57 -6.51 -12.12 13.76
C LYS A 57 -7.87 -12.80 13.92
N GLN A 58 -8.59 -13.05 12.82
CA GLN A 58 -9.90 -13.72 12.84
C GLN A 58 -9.79 -15.17 13.31
N LEU A 59 -8.79 -15.90 12.81
CA LEU A 59 -8.55 -17.29 13.21
C LEU A 59 -8.12 -17.36 14.67
N ALA A 60 -7.24 -16.47 15.14
CA ALA A 60 -6.84 -16.42 16.54
C ALA A 60 -8.02 -16.16 17.50
N ALA A 61 -9.04 -15.42 17.07
CA ALA A 61 -10.27 -15.19 17.83
C ALA A 61 -11.27 -16.35 17.76
N SER A 62 -11.06 -17.37 16.91
CA SER A 62 -11.99 -18.49 16.74
C SER A 62 -11.75 -19.61 17.74
N SER A 63 -12.81 -20.31 18.14
CA SER A 63 -12.75 -21.48 19.03
C SER A 63 -12.30 -22.78 18.33
N ARG A 64 -11.80 -22.70 17.10
CA ARG A 64 -11.35 -23.85 16.31
C ARG A 64 -9.99 -24.38 16.77
N THR A 65 -9.73 -25.66 16.52
CA THR A 65 -8.42 -26.27 16.77
C THR A 65 -7.33 -25.61 15.92
N GLU A 66 -6.08 -25.70 16.38
CA GLU A 66 -4.90 -25.18 15.66
C GLU A 66 -4.80 -25.73 14.24
N GLU A 67 -5.03 -27.03 14.06
CA GLU A 67 -5.00 -27.69 12.76
C GLU A 67 -6.08 -27.13 11.82
N ALA A 68 -7.33 -27.04 12.28
CA ALA A 68 -8.43 -26.49 11.50
C ALA A 68 -8.19 -25.01 11.12
N ARG A 69 -7.55 -24.23 11.99
CA ARG A 69 -7.15 -22.85 11.68
C ARG A 69 -6.07 -22.78 10.61
N ARG A 70 -5.05 -23.64 10.67
CA ARG A 70 -3.99 -23.71 9.64
C ARG A 70 -4.51 -24.14 8.28
N GLU A 71 -5.42 -25.10 8.24
CA GLU A 71 -6.09 -25.51 7.01
C GLU A 71 -6.91 -24.38 6.41
N GLU A 72 -7.74 -23.71 7.23
CA GLU A 72 -8.54 -22.56 6.80
C GLU A 72 -7.64 -21.45 6.24
N ARG A 73 -6.58 -21.10 6.98
CA ARG A 73 -5.57 -20.14 6.54
C ARG A 73 -5.04 -20.49 5.16
N THR A 74 -4.62 -21.73 4.97
CA THR A 74 -4.04 -22.19 3.69
C THR A 74 -5.03 -22.08 2.54
N ARG A 75 -6.30 -22.46 2.76
CA ARG A 75 -7.34 -22.39 1.73
C ARG A 75 -7.66 -20.94 1.34
N GLN A 76 -7.82 -20.06 2.34
CA GLN A 76 -8.16 -18.66 2.12
C GLN A 76 -7.01 -17.87 1.47
N ILE A 77 -5.76 -18.17 1.82
CA ILE A 77 -4.59 -17.57 1.15
C ILE A 77 -4.51 -18.00 -0.32
N ARG A 78 -4.75 -19.28 -0.61
CA ARG A 78 -4.81 -19.77 -2.00
C ARG A 78 -5.87 -19.03 -2.83
N GLN A 79 -7.06 -18.83 -2.27
CA GLN A 79 -8.12 -18.07 -2.96
C GLN A 79 -7.76 -16.59 -3.13
N THR A 80 -7.03 -16.01 -2.18
CA THR A 80 -6.59 -14.62 -2.25
C THR A 80 -5.62 -14.40 -3.41
N HIS A 81 -4.74 -15.36 -3.71
CA HIS A 81 -3.92 -15.29 -4.93
C HIS A 81 -4.74 -15.32 -6.22
N VAL A 82 -5.83 -16.09 -6.27
CA VAL A 82 -6.74 -16.09 -7.42
C VAL A 82 -7.44 -14.73 -7.54
N ARG A 83 -7.93 -14.17 -6.43
CA ARG A 83 -8.56 -12.85 -6.42
C ARG A 83 -7.62 -11.74 -6.88
N PHE A 84 -6.35 -11.79 -6.45
CA PHE A 84 -5.32 -10.88 -6.95
C PHE A 84 -5.20 -10.96 -8.47
N GLY A 85 -5.04 -12.18 -9.01
CA GLY A 85 -4.93 -12.37 -10.46
C GLY A 85 -6.21 -12.07 -11.25
N VAL A 86 -7.36 -11.84 -10.62
CA VAL A 86 -8.57 -11.33 -11.28
C VAL A 86 -8.57 -9.80 -11.32
N LEU A 87 -8.08 -9.15 -10.26
CA LEU A 87 -8.02 -7.69 -10.16
C LEU A 87 -6.89 -7.09 -11.01
N ASP A 88 -5.72 -7.69 -10.97
CA ASP A 88 -4.58 -7.39 -11.85
C ASP A 88 -4.95 -7.80 -13.28
N THR A 89 -5.43 -6.86 -14.09
CA THR A 89 -6.07 -7.19 -15.36
C THR A 89 -5.05 -7.35 -16.47
N ASP A 90 -4.03 -6.50 -16.50
CA ASP A 90 -2.94 -6.54 -17.48
C ASP A 90 -1.82 -7.54 -17.14
N LYS A 91 -1.87 -8.16 -15.95
CA LYS A 91 -0.95 -9.22 -15.48
C LYS A 91 0.47 -8.73 -15.25
N ASP A 92 0.65 -7.46 -14.92
CA ASP A 92 1.95 -6.89 -14.62
C ASP A 92 2.42 -7.16 -13.17
N GLY A 93 1.54 -7.71 -12.32
CA GLY A 93 1.82 -8.05 -10.93
C GLY A 93 1.60 -6.91 -9.93
N VAL A 94 1.00 -5.80 -10.36
CA VAL A 94 0.66 -4.65 -9.54
C VAL A 94 -0.78 -4.22 -9.86
N ILE A 95 -1.64 -4.12 -8.85
CA ILE A 95 -2.98 -3.57 -9.07
C ILE A 95 -2.88 -2.04 -9.08
N THR A 96 -3.18 -1.42 -10.22
CA THR A 96 -3.14 0.04 -10.38
C THR A 96 -4.54 0.65 -10.40
N ALA A 97 -4.60 1.99 -10.46
CA ALA A 97 -5.86 2.70 -10.66
C ALA A 97 -6.54 2.34 -12.00
N ALA A 98 -5.77 1.99 -13.03
CA ALA A 98 -6.31 1.56 -14.32
C ALA A 98 -7.04 0.22 -14.19
N ASP A 99 -6.45 -0.75 -13.48
CA ASP A 99 -7.08 -2.04 -13.18
C ASP A 99 -8.36 -1.88 -12.37
N ALA A 100 -8.32 -1.05 -11.33
CA ALA A 100 -9.49 -0.77 -10.50
C ALA A 100 -10.62 -0.09 -11.31
N ALA A 101 -10.28 0.80 -12.24
CA ALA A 101 -11.25 1.44 -13.13
C ALA A 101 -11.82 0.46 -14.16
N HIS A 102 -10.98 -0.44 -14.72
CA HIS A 102 -11.43 -1.48 -15.64
C HIS A 102 -12.45 -2.40 -14.97
N HIS A 103 -12.18 -2.83 -13.73
CA HIS A 103 -13.11 -3.73 -13.02
C HIS A 103 -14.47 -3.08 -12.71
N LYS A 104 -14.53 -1.75 -12.49
CA LYS A 104 -15.79 -1.01 -12.23
C LYS A 104 -16.67 -0.82 -13.47
N ALA A 105 -16.13 -1.06 -14.68
CA ALA A 105 -16.83 -0.78 -15.94
C ALA A 105 -17.66 -1.96 -16.50
N HIS A 106 -17.77 -3.06 -15.74
CA HIS A 106 -18.52 -4.27 -16.09
C HIS A 106 -19.65 -4.55 -15.10
#